data_AF-A0A7I7LHQ2-F1
#
_entry.id   AF-A0A7I7LHQ2-F1
#
_cell.length_a   1.000
_cell.length_b   1.000
_cell.length_c   1.000
_cell.angle_alpha   90.00
_cell.angle_beta   90.00
_cell.angle_gamma   90.00
#
_symmetry.space_group_name_H-M   'P 1'
#
loop_
_entity.id
_entity.type
_entity.pdbx_description
1 polymer ?
#
loop_
_entity_poly.entity_id
_entity_poly.type
_entity_poly.pdbx_seq_one_letter_code
_entity_poly.pdbx_strand_id
1 'polypeptide(L)'
;MTAATAPEETVIRESVALASRAPSLHNSQPWRWVAEADTLQLWADRARSMPATDHAGRELILSCGAVLDHLRVAMSAAGWDSVTERMPDRGNPDHLAKLRFHPMQAVTASQRHRADAIGQRRTDR
;
A
#
# COMPACT_ATOMS: atom_id res chain seq x y z
N MET A 1 3.74 -30.44 -0.68
CA MET A 1 3.95 -29.06 -0.20
C MET A 1 2.59 -28.40 -0.07
N THR A 2 2.13 -28.14 1.14
CA THR A 2 0.92 -27.33 1.37
C THR A 2 1.22 -25.90 0.95
N ALA A 3 0.40 -25.33 0.06
CA ALA A 3 0.54 -23.93 -0.32
C ALA A 3 0.40 -23.03 0.90
N ALA A 4 1.29 -22.04 1.06
CA ALA A 4 1.17 -21.05 2.12
C ALA A 4 -0.16 -20.32 1.99
N THR A 5 -0.91 -20.20 3.09
CA THR A 5 -2.22 -19.53 3.12
C THR A 5 -2.11 -18.04 3.40
N ALA A 6 -0.97 -17.56 3.90
CA ALA A 6 -0.70 -16.16 4.18
C ALA A 6 0.79 -15.82 3.90
N PRO A 7 1.10 -14.56 3.51
CA PRO A 7 2.47 -14.12 3.31
C PRO A 7 3.23 -14.11 4.64
N GLU A 8 4.50 -14.50 4.60
CA GLU A 8 5.40 -14.35 5.73
C GLU A 8 5.58 -12.86 6.08
N GLU A 9 5.87 -12.58 7.35
CA GLU A 9 6.07 -11.19 7.83
C GLU A 9 7.16 -10.46 7.03
N THR A 10 8.22 -11.16 6.63
CA THR A 10 9.29 -10.59 5.80
C THR A 10 8.78 -10.12 4.45
N VAL A 11 7.91 -10.90 3.79
CA VAL A 11 7.29 -10.51 2.51
C VAL A 11 6.42 -9.26 2.68
N ILE A 12 5.65 -9.18 3.78
CA ILE A 12 4.84 -8.00 4.08
C ILE A 12 5.74 -6.77 4.29
N ARG A 13 6.77 -6.89 5.12
CA ARG A 13 7.68 -5.80 5.46
C ARG A 13 8.42 -5.26 4.23
N GLU A 14 8.97 -6.15 3.39
CA GLU A 14 9.65 -5.76 2.15
C GLU A 14 8.69 -5.10 1.16
N SER A 15 7.47 -5.63 1.03
CA SER A 15 6.44 -5.04 0.16
C SER A 15 6.00 -3.67 0.63
N VAL A 16 5.85 -3.46 1.94
CA VAL A 16 5.55 -2.14 2.53
C VAL A 16 6.72 -1.16 2.32
N ALA A 17 7.97 -1.62 2.46
CA ALA A 17 9.15 -0.80 2.22
C ALA A 17 9.24 -0.35 0.75
N LEU A 18 9.02 -1.27 -0.20
CA LEU A 18 8.94 -0.93 -1.62
C LEU A 18 7.78 0.03 -1.89
N ALA A 19 6.61 -0.25 -1.31
CA ALA A 19 5.41 0.55 -1.51
C ALA A 19 5.57 2.00 -1.04
N SER A 20 6.33 2.21 0.05
CA SER A 20 6.60 3.52 0.63
C SER A 20 7.38 4.47 -0.28
N ARG A 21 7.86 3.99 -1.44
CA ARG A 21 8.38 4.85 -2.54
C ARG A 21 7.29 5.57 -3.33
N ALA A 22 6.02 5.30 -3.03
CA ALA A 22 4.89 6.03 -3.60
C ALA A 22 5.07 7.54 -3.42
N PRO A 23 4.71 8.35 -4.42
CA PRO A 23 4.73 9.80 -4.28
C PRO A 23 3.67 10.26 -3.27
N SER A 24 3.97 11.32 -2.54
CA SER A 24 3.04 12.01 -1.66
C SER A 24 3.27 13.52 -1.69
N LEU A 25 2.25 14.29 -1.34
CA LEU A 25 2.35 15.75 -1.23
C LEU A 25 3.51 16.12 -0.30
N HIS A 26 4.45 16.94 -0.79
CA HIS A 26 5.67 17.32 -0.06
C HIS A 26 6.49 16.14 0.51
N ASN A 27 6.32 14.94 -0.05
CA ASN A 27 6.91 13.70 0.47
C ASN A 27 6.55 13.42 1.94
N SER A 28 5.37 13.88 2.41
CA SER A 28 4.93 13.78 3.80
C SER A 28 4.68 12.33 4.25
N GLN A 29 4.40 11.44 3.29
CA GLN A 29 4.13 10.02 3.49
C GLN A 29 3.06 9.80 4.58
N PRO A 30 1.83 10.31 4.38
CA PRO A 30 0.83 10.44 5.44
C PRO A 30 0.01 9.15 5.62
N TRP A 31 0.68 8.00 5.61
CA TRP A 31 0.07 6.68 5.72
C TRP A 31 0.64 5.92 6.91
N ARG A 32 -0.21 5.10 7.53
CA ARG A 32 0.17 4.16 8.57
C ARG A 32 -0.31 2.76 8.20
N TRP A 33 0.63 1.82 8.16
CA TRP A 33 0.34 0.40 7.95
C TRP A 33 0.22 -0.32 9.30
N VAL A 34 -0.81 -1.15 9.45
CA VAL A 34 -1.02 -1.98 10.64
C VAL A 34 -1.28 -3.42 10.20
N ALA A 35 -0.40 -4.34 10.57
CA ALA A 35 -0.65 -5.77 10.41
C ALA A 35 -1.46 -6.27 11.60
N GLU A 36 -2.62 -6.87 11.33
CA GLU A 36 -3.52 -7.40 12.36
C GLU A 36 -4.14 -8.70 11.86
N ALA A 37 -3.93 -9.78 12.63
CA ALA A 37 -4.36 -11.13 12.29
C ALA A 37 -3.92 -11.54 10.86
N ASP A 38 -4.88 -11.83 9.99
CA ASP A 38 -4.68 -12.24 8.59
C ASP A 38 -4.71 -11.05 7.61
N THR A 39 -4.69 -9.81 8.12
CA THR A 39 -4.91 -8.61 7.31
C THR A 39 -3.82 -7.56 7.47
N LEU A 40 -3.64 -6.77 6.41
CA LEU A 40 -2.86 -5.55 6.44
C LEU A 40 -3.81 -4.37 6.22
N GLN A 41 -3.78 -3.41 7.14
CA GLN A 41 -4.67 -2.26 7.14
C GLN A 41 -3.89 -0.98 6.82
N LEU A 42 -4.51 -0.13 5.99
CA LEU A 42 -4.03 1.19 5.64
C LEU A 42 -4.84 2.25 6.37
N TRP A 43 -4.14 3.11 7.09
CA TRP A 43 -4.71 4.23 7.82
C TRP A 43 -4.15 5.55 7.31
N ALA A 44 -5.00 6.59 7.26
CA ALA A 44 -4.57 7.97 7.11
C ALA A 44 -3.83 8.41 8.38
N ASP A 45 -2.61 8.94 8.24
CA ASP A 45 -1.90 9.58 9.35
C ASP A 45 -2.14 11.09 9.32
N ARG A 46 -3.13 11.55 10.09
CA ARG A 46 -3.48 12.97 10.20
C ARG A 46 -2.41 13.80 10.89
N ALA A 47 -1.49 13.21 11.66
CA ALA A 47 -0.36 13.93 12.22
C ALA A 47 0.63 14.40 11.14
N ARG A 48 0.56 13.81 9.93
CA ARG A 48 1.33 14.18 8.75
C ARG A 48 0.54 14.99 7.73
N SER A 49 -0.64 15.48 8.12
CA SER A 49 -1.43 16.38 7.29
C SER A 49 -0.73 17.73 7.11
N MET A 50 -1.03 18.42 6.02
CA MET A 50 -0.44 19.72 5.69
C MET A 50 -1.57 20.74 5.48
N PRO A 51 -2.24 21.22 6.54
CA PRO A 51 -3.45 22.02 6.42
C PRO A 51 -3.27 23.33 5.64
N ALA A 52 -2.04 23.86 5.55
CA ALA A 52 -1.74 25.06 4.78
C ALA A 52 -1.79 24.83 3.25
N THR A 53 -1.57 23.59 2.79
CA THR A 53 -1.51 23.24 1.37
C THR A 53 -2.65 22.32 0.95
N ASP A 54 -3.19 21.53 1.89
CA ASP A 54 -4.26 20.57 1.68
C ASP A 54 -5.38 20.77 2.71
N HIS A 55 -6.15 21.85 2.56
CA HIS A 55 -7.21 22.24 3.49
C HIS A 55 -8.29 21.17 3.66
N ALA A 56 -8.64 20.46 2.58
CA ALA A 56 -9.70 19.45 2.57
C ALA A 56 -9.18 18.03 2.86
N GLY A 57 -7.87 17.84 3.00
CA GLY A 57 -7.26 16.52 3.19
C GLY A 57 -7.32 15.62 1.95
N ARG A 58 -7.60 16.17 0.77
CA ARG A 58 -7.75 15.42 -0.48
C ARG A 58 -6.41 14.84 -0.92
N GLU A 59 -5.35 15.63 -0.86
CA GLU A 59 -4.00 15.21 -1.28
C GLU A 59 -3.44 14.15 -0.35
N LEU A 60 -3.78 14.21 0.95
CA LEU A 60 -3.49 13.14 1.90
C LEU A 60 -4.11 11.81 1.45
N ILE A 61 -5.41 11.81 1.13
CA ILE A 61 -6.10 10.60 0.70
C ILE A 61 -5.56 10.08 -0.64
N LEU A 62 -5.25 10.97 -1.58
CA LEU A 62 -4.62 10.59 -2.85
C LEU A 62 -3.24 9.97 -2.64
N SER A 63 -2.44 10.54 -1.73
CA SER A 63 -1.13 9.97 -1.34
C SER A 63 -1.30 8.57 -0.76
N CYS A 64 -2.30 8.36 0.10
CA CYS A 64 -2.62 7.03 0.64
C CYS A 64 -3.09 6.06 -0.46
N GLY A 65 -3.86 6.53 -1.45
CA GLY A 65 -4.23 5.75 -2.62
C GLY A 65 -3.02 5.30 -3.45
N ALA A 66 -2.01 6.16 -3.58
CA ALA A 66 -0.77 5.83 -4.29
C ALA A 66 0.03 4.74 -3.58
N VAL A 67 0.21 4.83 -2.25
CA VAL A 67 0.91 3.78 -1.48
C VAL A 67 0.12 2.47 -1.47
N LEU A 68 -1.22 2.52 -1.45
CA LEU A 68 -2.07 1.33 -1.56
C LEU A 68 -1.85 0.61 -2.89
N ASP A 69 -1.81 1.34 -3.99
CA ASP A 69 -1.55 0.74 -5.31
C ASP A 69 -0.13 0.15 -5.39
N HIS A 70 0.87 0.88 -4.91
CA HIS A 70 2.25 0.37 -4.88
C HIS A 70 2.38 -0.90 -4.03
N LEU A 71 1.67 -0.99 -2.89
CA LEU A 71 1.64 -2.21 -2.09
C LEU A 71 1.05 -3.39 -2.89
N ARG A 72 -0.06 -3.19 -3.60
CA ARG A 72 -0.68 -4.24 -4.41
C ARG A 72 0.26 -4.72 -5.52
N VAL A 73 1.00 -3.79 -6.14
CA VAL A 73 2.03 -4.12 -7.15
C VAL A 73 3.18 -4.92 -6.52
N ALA A 74 3.70 -4.48 -5.37
CA ALA A 74 4.78 -5.16 -4.66
C ALA A 74 4.39 -6.58 -4.23
N MET A 75 3.21 -6.74 -3.62
CA MET A 75 2.69 -8.03 -3.19
C MET A 75 2.47 -8.97 -4.40
N SER A 76 1.96 -8.45 -5.52
CA SER A 76 1.79 -9.23 -6.74
C SER A 76 3.12 -9.72 -7.32
N ALA A 77 4.18 -8.90 -7.28
CA ALA A 77 5.52 -9.33 -7.68
C ALA A 77 6.13 -10.36 -6.71
N ALA A 78 5.72 -10.34 -5.44
CA ALA A 78 6.07 -11.32 -4.43
C ALA A 78 5.21 -12.60 -4.47
N GLY A 79 4.30 -12.74 -5.45
CA GLY A 79 3.47 -13.95 -5.63
C GLY A 79 2.14 -13.95 -4.86
N TRP A 80 1.68 -12.79 -4.40
CA TRP A 80 0.45 -12.65 -3.63
C TRP A 80 -0.55 -11.72 -4.32
N ASP A 81 -1.76 -12.22 -4.54
CA ASP A 81 -2.88 -11.37 -4.94
C ASP A 81 -3.51 -10.73 -3.70
N SER A 82 -4.14 -9.56 -3.87
CA SER A 82 -4.65 -8.75 -2.77
C SER A 82 -6.13 -8.41 -2.96
N VAL A 83 -6.97 -8.94 -2.08
CA VAL A 83 -8.38 -8.56 -1.98
C VAL A 83 -8.46 -7.33 -1.09
N THR A 84 -8.88 -6.21 -1.66
CA THR A 84 -8.90 -4.91 -0.98
C THR A 84 -10.33 -4.46 -0.69
N GLU A 85 -10.66 -4.33 0.58
CA GLU A 85 -11.86 -3.64 1.07
C GLU A 85 -11.49 -2.17 1.34
N ARG A 86 -12.21 -1.22 0.75
CA ARG A 86 -11.94 0.22 0.91
C ARG A 86 -12.96 0.83 1.87
N MET A 87 -12.49 1.73 2.74
CA MET A 87 -13.30 2.40 3.77
C MET A 87 -14.16 1.40 4.57
N PRO A 88 -13.55 0.34 5.15
CA PRO A 88 -14.30 -0.75 5.81
C PRO A 88 -15.08 -0.28 7.04
N ASP A 89 -14.64 0.77 7.72
CA ASP A 89 -15.30 1.34 8.88
C ASP A 89 -15.90 2.72 8.56
N ARG A 90 -17.23 2.79 8.47
CA ARG A 90 -17.94 4.06 8.23
C ARG A 90 -17.85 5.03 9.40
N GLY A 91 -17.60 4.54 10.61
CA GLY A 91 -17.41 5.35 11.81
C GLY A 91 -15.99 5.91 11.93
N ASN A 92 -15.05 5.39 11.13
CA ASN A 92 -13.66 5.80 11.15
C ASN A 92 -13.14 6.10 9.74
N PRO A 93 -13.29 7.35 9.25
CA PRO A 93 -12.91 7.71 7.89
C PRO A 93 -11.39 7.67 7.64
N ASP A 94 -10.58 7.52 8.68
CA ASP A 94 -9.14 7.35 8.55
C ASP A 94 -8.73 5.89 8.37
N HIS A 95 -9.63 4.92 8.54
CA HIS A 95 -9.42 3.53 8.12
C HIS A 95 -9.68 3.40 6.61
N LEU A 96 -8.63 3.52 5.81
CA LEU A 96 -8.76 3.68 4.36
C LEU A 96 -8.93 2.36 3.61
N ALA A 97 -8.22 1.32 4.03
CA ALA A 97 -8.33 0.02 3.39
C ALA A 97 -7.93 -1.13 4.31
N LYS A 98 -8.52 -2.30 4.05
CA LYS A 98 -8.15 -3.58 4.64
C LYS A 98 -7.83 -4.56 3.51
N LEU A 99 -6.66 -5.19 3.58
CA LEU A 99 -6.17 -6.11 2.57
C LEU A 99 -6.05 -7.52 3.15
N ARG A 100 -6.50 -8.50 2.38
CA ARG A 100 -6.22 -9.93 2.55
C ARG A 100 -5.45 -10.45 1.36
N PHE A 101 -4.61 -11.45 1.59
CA PHE A 101 -3.71 -11.97 0.58
C PHE A 101 -3.99 -13.43 0.25
N HIS A 102 -3.82 -13.80 -1.01
CA HIS A 102 -3.94 -15.18 -1.48
C HIS A 102 -2.76 -15.52 -2.38
N PRO A 103 -2.22 -16.75 -2.30
CA PRO A 103 -1.10 -17.15 -3.13
C PRO A 103 -1.52 -17.18 -4.61
N MET A 104 -0.66 -16.65 -5.48
CA MET A 104 -0.85 -16.71 -6.93
C MET A 104 -0.20 -17.96 -7.51
N GLN A 105 -0.74 -18.46 -8.62
CA GLN A 105 -0.16 -19.61 -9.34
C GLN A 105 1.19 -19.26 -9.99
N ALA A 106 1.33 -18.03 -10.50
CA ALA A 106 2.55 -17.55 -11.13
C ALA A 106 2.60 -16.02 -11.14
N VAL A 107 3.82 -15.48 -11.13
CA VAL A 107 4.08 -14.04 -11.34
C VAL A 107 4.45 -13.80 -12.79
N THR A 108 3.76 -12.89 -13.45
CA THR A 108 4.02 -12.50 -14.84
C THR A 108 5.21 -11.54 -14.97
N ALA A 109 5.79 -11.45 -16.17
CA ALA A 109 6.83 -10.47 -16.46
C ALA A 109 6.35 -9.02 -16.27
N SER A 110 5.09 -8.73 -16.62
CA SER A 110 4.49 -7.39 -16.43
C SER A 110 4.38 -7.01 -14.95
N GLN A 111 4.04 -7.96 -14.06
CA GLN A 111 3.99 -7.71 -12.62
C GLN A 111 5.37 -7.40 -12.04
N ARG A 112 6.41 -8.15 -12.45
CA ARG A 112 7.81 -7.85 -12.07
C ARG A 112 8.23 -6.47 -12.57
N HIS A 113 7.98 -6.16 -13.84
CA HIS A 113 8.34 -4.88 -14.43
C HIS A 113 7.66 -3.69 -13.74
N ARG A 114 6.39 -3.82 -13.33
CA ARG A 114 5.72 -2.78 -12.54
C ARG A 114 6.34 -2.57 -11.17
N ALA A 115 6.78 -3.63 -10.49
CA ALA A 115 7.49 -3.51 -9.22
C ALA A 115 8.87 -2.84 -9.41
N ASP A 116 9.61 -3.20 -10.46
CA ASP A 116 10.88 -2.55 -10.79
C ASP A 116 10.69 -1.04 -11.06
N ALA A 117 9.59 -0.67 -11.72
CA ALA A 117 9.26 0.73 -12.00
C ALA A 117 9.08 1.57 -10.72
N ILE A 118 8.60 0.98 -9.61
CA ILE A 118 8.53 1.66 -8.30
C ILE A 118 9.94 2.07 -7.83
N GLY A 119 10.94 1.21 -8.05
CA GLY A 119 12.35 1.46 -7.73
C GLY A 119 13.01 2.54 -8.60
N GLN A 120 12.52 2.73 -9.83
CA GLN A 120 13.12 3.66 -10.80
C GLN A 120 12.42 5.02 -10.86
N ARG A 121 11.14 5.08 -10.50
CA ARG A 121 10.33 6.30 -10.53
C ARG A 121 10.93 7.37 -9.62
N ARG A 122 10.96 8.60 -10.14
CA ARG A 122 11.27 9.84 -9.41
C ARG A 122 10.44 10.98 -9.98
N THR A 123 10.24 12.04 -9.20
CA THR A 123 9.65 13.29 -9.69
C THR A 123 10.78 14.14 -10.26
N ASP A 124 10.74 14.41 -11.56
CA ASP A 124 11.64 15.33 -12.24
C ASP A 124 10.90 16.66 -12.44
N ARG A 125 11.53 17.79 -12.13
CA ARG A 125 10.89 19.12 -12.10
C ARG A 125 11.52 20.08 -13.08
#